data_AF-A0A090T354-F1
#
_entry.id   AF-A0A090T354-F1
#
_cell.length_a   1.000
_cell.length_b   1.000
_cell.length_c   1.000
_cell.angle_alpha   90.00
_cell.angle_beta   90.00
_cell.angle_gamma   90.00
#
_symmetry.space_group_name_H-M   'P 1'
#
loop_
_entity.id
_entity.type
_entity.pdbx_description
1 polymer ?
#
loop_
_entity_poly.entity_id
_entity_poly.type
_entity_poly.pdbx_seq_one_letter_code
_entity_poly.pdbx_strand_id
1 'polypeptide(L)'
;MMKNPNDIGFIHDIGSLDKLRQQAVSGKEGDDDAALKAAARQFESIFTTMMLKSMRDANTHFESDLSMNQNSQFYRQMLDEQMSSELSANGSLGLADMIVAQLGAARAPEAQAASNHELRVRNESFDLPEREAKYDEAKARRTAAALGLMGQEPTPNKSILERQKVL
;
A
#
# COMPACT_ATOMS: atom_id res chain seq x y z
N MET A 1 10.07 33.07 -4.75
CA MET A 1 11.15 32.08 -4.97
C MET A 1 10.74 30.76 -4.33
N MET A 2 10.67 29.67 -5.11
CA MET A 2 10.53 28.29 -4.60
C MET A 2 11.76 27.94 -3.76
N LYS A 3 11.57 27.44 -2.53
CA LYS A 3 12.64 27.20 -1.56
C LYS A 3 13.04 25.72 -1.49
N ASN A 4 12.33 24.82 -2.16
CA ASN A 4 12.64 23.39 -2.24
C ASN A 4 12.35 22.81 -3.64
N PRO A 5 13.13 21.84 -4.15
CA PRO A 5 12.81 21.14 -5.40
C PRO A 5 11.53 20.30 -5.31
N ASN A 6 11.09 20.02 -4.08
CA ASN A 6 9.83 19.33 -3.75
C ASN A 6 8.76 20.29 -3.21
N ASP A 7 8.96 21.61 -3.30
CA ASP A 7 7.89 22.57 -3.07
C ASP A 7 6.90 22.47 -4.21
N ILE A 8 5.78 21.86 -3.90
CA ILE A 8 4.69 21.76 -4.82
C ILE A 8 3.99 23.11 -4.80
N GLY A 9 4.07 23.81 -5.93
CA GLY A 9 3.29 25.02 -6.14
C GLY A 9 1.80 24.73 -6.22
N PHE A 10 1.08 25.64 -6.85
CA PHE A 10 -0.37 25.58 -7.07
C PHE A 10 -0.86 24.17 -7.49
N ILE A 11 -2.00 23.71 -6.94
CA ILE A 11 -2.55 22.35 -7.06
C ILE A 11 -2.75 21.90 -8.53
N HIS A 12 -2.81 22.84 -9.47
CA HIS A 12 -2.98 22.60 -10.90
C HIS A 12 -1.67 22.52 -11.71
N ASP A 13 -0.48 22.62 -11.09
CA ASP A 13 0.79 22.46 -11.81
C ASP A 13 1.09 20.97 -12.07
N ILE A 14 0.50 20.44 -13.14
CA ILE A 14 0.73 19.07 -13.63
C ILE A 14 2.20 18.85 -14.05
N GLY A 15 2.92 19.92 -14.42
CA GLY A 15 4.34 19.84 -14.75
C GLY A 15 5.21 19.55 -13.52
N SER A 16 4.82 20.05 -12.35
CA SER A 16 5.47 19.71 -11.08
C SER A 16 5.30 18.22 -10.71
N LEU A 17 4.14 17.64 -11.02
CA LEU A 17 3.85 16.23 -10.82
C LEU A 17 4.73 15.32 -11.68
N ASP A 18 4.92 15.65 -12.96
CA ASP A 18 5.76 14.83 -13.83
C ASP A 18 7.24 14.90 -13.42
N LYS A 19 7.72 16.05 -12.92
CA LYS A 19 9.08 16.16 -12.35
C LYS A 19 9.25 15.30 -11.10
N LEU A 20 8.29 15.35 -10.17
CA LEU A 20 8.30 14.49 -8.96
C LEU A 20 8.27 13.00 -9.35
N ARG A 21 7.46 12.64 -10.35
CA ARG A 21 7.40 11.28 -10.88
C ARG A 21 8.74 10.85 -11.48
N GLN A 22 9.39 11.70 -12.28
CA GLN A 22 10.70 11.41 -12.85
C GLN A 22 11.77 11.24 -11.76
N GLN A 23 11.74 12.07 -10.71
CA GLN A 23 12.64 11.96 -9.56
C GLN A 23 12.45 10.63 -8.80
N ALA A 24 11.21 10.24 -8.51
CA ALA A 24 10.91 8.95 -7.88
C ALA A 24 11.34 7.74 -8.73
N VAL A 25 11.29 7.84 -10.07
CA VAL A 25 11.70 6.74 -10.95
C VAL A 25 13.23 6.69 -11.14
N SER A 26 13.96 7.75 -10.76
CA SER A 26 15.41 7.86 -10.93
C SER A 26 16.22 6.97 -9.98
N GLY A 27 15.58 6.33 -8.99
CA GLY A 27 16.15 5.24 -8.21
C GLY A 27 17.25 5.63 -7.21
N LYS A 28 17.32 6.90 -6.80
CA LYS A 28 18.21 7.33 -5.71
C LYS A 28 17.54 7.04 -4.36
N GLU A 29 18.24 6.33 -3.48
CA GLU A 29 17.77 6.09 -2.12
C GLU A 29 17.40 7.41 -1.42
N GLY A 30 16.15 7.54 -0.99
CA GLY A 30 15.61 8.75 -0.33
C GLY A 30 14.79 9.70 -1.23
N ASP A 31 14.97 9.67 -2.56
CA ASP A 31 14.13 10.48 -3.48
C ASP A 31 12.68 9.97 -3.52
N ASP A 32 12.50 8.66 -3.32
CA ASP A 32 11.18 8.00 -3.30
C ASP A 32 10.29 8.46 -2.15
N ASP A 33 10.85 8.65 -0.95
CA ASP A 33 10.10 9.09 0.23
C ASP A 33 9.74 10.56 0.14
N ALA A 34 10.66 11.37 -0.39
CA ALA A 34 10.41 12.79 -0.62
C ALA A 34 9.34 13.00 -1.69
N ALA A 35 9.35 12.21 -2.76
CA ALA A 35 8.32 12.22 -3.79
C ALA A 35 6.98 11.69 -3.28
N LEU A 36 6.98 10.64 -2.45
CA LEU A 36 5.78 10.13 -1.80
C LEU A 36 5.14 11.19 -0.90
N LYS A 37 5.95 11.85 -0.06
CA LYS A 37 5.48 12.92 0.82
C LYS A 37 4.91 14.09 0.02
N ALA A 38 5.52 14.42 -1.11
CA ALA A 38 5.01 15.46 -1.99
C ALA A 38 3.65 15.06 -2.59
N ALA A 39 3.56 13.88 -3.22
CA ALA A 39 2.31 13.39 -3.80
C ALA A 39 1.18 13.28 -2.76
N ALA A 40 1.49 12.82 -1.54
CA ALA A 40 0.54 12.73 -0.44
C ALA A 40 -0.02 14.10 -0.03
N ARG A 41 0.82 15.14 0.01
CA ARG A 41 0.39 16.52 0.28
C ARG A 41 -0.53 17.07 -0.81
N GLN A 42 -0.22 16.82 -2.09
CA GLN A 42 -1.11 17.22 -3.19
C GLN A 42 -2.47 16.53 -3.11
N PHE A 43 -2.46 15.24 -2.80
CA PHE A 43 -3.71 14.50 -2.63
C PHE A 43 -4.55 15.09 -1.49
N GLU A 44 -3.93 15.43 -0.35
CA GLU A 44 -4.60 16.10 0.76
C GLU A 44 -5.18 17.47 0.32
N SER A 45 -4.48 18.25 -0.50
CA SER A 45 -5.00 19.52 -1.04
C SER A 45 -6.23 19.31 -1.92
N ILE A 46 -6.18 18.34 -2.83
CA ILE A 46 -7.31 18.04 -3.72
C ILE A 46 -8.51 17.58 -2.89
N PHE A 47 -8.29 16.68 -1.94
CA PHE A 47 -9.33 16.17 -1.07
C PHE A 47 -9.95 17.28 -0.21
N THR A 48 -9.12 18.18 0.34
CA THR A 48 -9.59 19.33 1.14
C THR A 48 -10.45 20.26 0.30
N THR A 49 -10.04 20.53 -0.96
CA THR A 49 -10.86 21.31 -1.90
C THR A 49 -12.19 20.61 -2.19
N MET A 50 -12.18 19.28 -2.41
CA MET A 50 -13.40 18.50 -2.62
C MET A 50 -14.32 18.52 -1.40
N MET A 51 -13.75 18.43 -0.20
CA MET A 51 -14.49 18.51 1.06
C MET A 51 -15.14 19.88 1.23
N LEU A 52 -14.39 20.97 1.09
CA LEU A 52 -14.89 22.35 1.18
C LEU A 52 -15.99 22.61 0.15
N LYS A 53 -15.77 22.16 -1.09
CA LYS A 53 -16.79 22.23 -2.15
C LYS A 53 -18.04 21.45 -1.77
N SER A 54 -17.91 20.21 -1.30
CA SER A 54 -19.05 19.38 -0.89
C SER A 54 -19.84 20.00 0.26
N MET A 55 -19.17 20.59 1.25
CA MET A 55 -19.82 21.31 2.35
C MET A 55 -20.64 22.49 1.84
N ARG A 56 -20.12 23.22 0.84
CA ARG A 56 -20.81 24.36 0.26
C ARG A 56 -21.96 23.96 -0.64
N ASP A 57 -21.75 22.97 -1.50
CA ASP A 57 -22.79 22.38 -2.35
C ASP A 57 -23.96 21.90 -1.48
N ALA A 58 -23.69 21.26 -0.34
CA ALA A 58 -24.73 20.90 0.63
C ALA A 58 -25.52 22.11 1.18
N ASN A 59 -24.87 23.28 1.32
CA ASN A 59 -25.51 24.51 1.79
C ASN A 59 -26.25 25.29 0.68
N THR A 60 -25.98 25.01 -0.61
CA THR A 60 -26.63 25.70 -1.73
C THR A 60 -28.15 25.50 -1.76
N HIS A 61 -28.66 24.41 -1.18
CA HIS A 61 -30.10 24.17 -1.04
C HIS A 61 -30.81 25.15 -0.10
N PHE A 62 -30.06 25.86 0.76
CA PHE A 62 -30.59 26.88 1.65
C PHE A 62 -30.42 28.31 1.10
N GLU A 63 -29.64 28.49 0.04
CA GLU A 63 -29.45 29.79 -0.59
C GLU A 63 -30.49 30.01 -1.68
N SER A 64 -31.19 31.15 -1.63
CA SER A 64 -32.16 31.53 -2.66
C SER A 64 -31.48 31.69 -4.02
N ASP A 65 -32.13 31.21 -5.08
CA ASP A 65 -31.70 31.24 -6.51
C ASP A 65 -31.27 32.64 -7.01
N LEU A 66 -31.66 33.70 -6.28
CA LEU A 66 -31.45 35.10 -6.61
C LEU A 66 -30.07 35.66 -6.22
N SER A 67 -29.23 34.90 -5.51
CA SER A 67 -27.90 35.35 -5.03
C SER A 67 -26.69 34.72 -5.76
N MET A 68 -26.94 33.82 -6.72
CA MET A 68 -25.89 33.04 -7.39
C MET A 68 -25.32 33.74 -8.63
N ASN A 69 -24.47 34.75 -8.42
CA ASN A 69 -23.67 35.31 -9.50
C ASN A 69 -22.50 34.37 -9.85
N GLN A 70 -22.42 33.90 -11.10
CA GLN A 70 -21.37 32.99 -11.58
C GLN A 70 -19.95 33.55 -11.37
N ASN A 71 -19.77 34.87 -11.49
CA ASN A 71 -18.46 35.49 -11.25
C ASN A 71 -18.06 35.37 -9.76
N SER A 72 -19.01 35.58 -8.85
CA SER A 72 -18.77 35.43 -7.41
C SER A 72 -18.39 33.99 -7.06
N GLN A 73 -19.09 33.01 -7.66
CA GLN A 73 -18.78 31.59 -7.48
C GLN A 73 -17.37 31.25 -7.97
N PHE A 74 -16.96 31.78 -9.13
CA PHE A 74 -15.62 31.58 -9.65
C PHE A 74 -14.53 32.15 -8.72
N TYR A 75 -14.67 33.41 -8.26
CA TYR A 75 -13.70 33.99 -7.33
C TYR A 75 -13.65 33.25 -5.99
N ARG A 76 -14.80 32.78 -5.50
CA ARG A 76 -14.88 31.99 -4.27
C ARG A 76 -14.23 30.62 -4.42
N GLN A 77 -14.41 29.97 -5.57
CA GLN A 77 -13.73 28.72 -5.90
C GLN A 77 -12.20 28.91 -5.92
N MET A 78 -11.73 30.00 -6.53
CA MET A 78 -10.30 30.33 -6.58
C MET A 78 -9.71 30.61 -5.19
N LEU A 79 -10.49 31.27 -4.32
CA LEU A 79 -10.12 31.51 -2.92
C LEU A 79 -9.98 30.19 -2.15
N ASP A 80 -10.94 29.28 -2.31
CA ASP A 80 -10.88 27.98 -1.66
C ASP A 80 -9.69 27.15 -2.12
N GLU A 81 -9.33 27.21 -3.40
CA GLU A 81 -8.16 26.49 -3.92
C GLU A 81 -6.87 26.98 -3.25
N GLN A 82 -6.71 28.29 -3.05
CA GLN A 82 -5.57 28.84 -2.31
C GLN A 82 -5.60 28.43 -0.84
N MET A 83 -6.75 28.58 -0.19
CA MET A 83 -6.91 28.21 1.22
C MET A 83 -6.63 26.71 1.44
N SER A 84 -7.17 25.86 0.58
CA SER A 84 -6.93 24.42 0.60
C SER A 84 -5.45 24.08 0.40
N SER A 85 -4.80 24.74 -0.56
CA SER A 85 -3.36 24.61 -0.80
C SER A 85 -2.55 24.97 0.45
N GLU A 86 -2.87 26.07 1.12
CA GLU A 86 -2.20 26.50 2.34
C GLU A 86 -2.46 25.55 3.53
N LEU A 87 -3.70 25.10 3.70
CA LEU A 87 -4.10 24.19 4.77
C LEU A 87 -3.41 22.83 4.66
N SER A 88 -3.29 22.30 3.45
CA SER A 88 -2.60 21.02 3.21
C SER A 88 -1.08 21.17 3.23
N ALA A 89 -0.53 22.29 2.77
CA ALA A 89 0.92 22.56 2.91
C ALA A 89 1.37 22.58 4.38
N ASN A 90 0.52 23.08 5.28
CA ASN A 90 0.76 23.12 6.71
C ASN A 90 0.39 21.80 7.46
N GLY A 91 -0.15 20.79 6.76
CA GLY A 91 -0.48 19.49 7.35
C GLY A 91 -1.70 19.51 8.28
N SER A 92 -2.71 20.33 7.99
CA SER A 92 -3.85 20.56 8.89
C SER A 92 -4.74 19.34 9.19
N LEU A 93 -4.81 18.36 8.28
CA LEU A 93 -5.71 17.20 8.40
C LEU A 93 -4.97 15.89 8.73
N GLY A 94 -3.65 15.84 8.53
CA GLY A 94 -2.82 14.67 8.80
C GLY A 94 -3.03 13.49 7.82
N LEU A 95 -3.78 13.69 6.73
CA LEU A 95 -4.04 12.64 5.75
C LEU A 95 -2.77 12.33 4.95
N ALA A 96 -1.98 13.35 4.62
CA ALA A 96 -0.71 13.17 3.93
C ALA A 96 0.25 12.28 4.72
N ASP A 97 0.33 12.48 6.04
CA ASP A 97 1.19 11.68 6.92
C ASP A 97 0.69 10.24 7.05
N MET A 98 -0.64 10.02 7.10
CA MET A 98 -1.21 8.66 7.06
C MET A 98 -0.89 7.92 5.76
N ILE A 99 -0.96 8.61 4.61
CA ILE A 99 -0.60 8.03 3.31
C ILE A 99 0.88 7.64 3.29
N VAL A 100 1.76 8.51 3.76
CA VAL A 100 3.19 8.23 3.87
C VAL A 100 3.44 7.06 4.82
N ALA A 101 2.77 7.02 5.97
CA ALA A 101 2.91 5.92 6.92
C ALA A 101 2.46 4.58 6.33
N GLN A 102 1.29 4.54 5.67
CA GLN A 102 0.74 3.30 5.11
C GLN A 102 1.55 2.80 3.91
N LEU A 103 1.92 3.69 2.98
CA LEU A 103 2.65 3.30 1.78
C LEU A 103 4.16 3.14 2.03
N GLY A 104 4.72 3.91 2.95
CA GLY A 104 6.09 3.77 3.43
C GLY A 104 6.30 2.47 4.21
N ALA A 105 5.37 2.10 5.10
CA ALA A 105 5.44 0.82 5.82
C ALA A 105 5.35 -0.39 4.88
N ALA A 106 4.55 -0.30 3.81
CA ALA A 106 4.49 -1.32 2.76
C ALA A 106 5.80 -1.44 1.95
N ARG A 107 6.66 -0.42 2.02
CA ARG A 107 7.98 -0.40 1.36
C ARG A 107 9.14 -0.85 2.25
N ALA A 108 8.89 -1.18 3.52
CA ALA A 108 9.95 -1.69 4.38
C ALA A 108 10.55 -2.98 3.76
N PRO A 109 11.88 -3.12 3.73
CA PRO A 109 12.55 -4.27 3.10
C PRO A 109 12.10 -5.61 3.70
N GLU A 110 11.71 -5.61 4.98
CA GLU A 110 11.13 -6.77 5.67
C GLU A 110 9.72 -7.11 5.18
N ALA A 111 8.87 -6.11 4.94
CA ALA A 111 7.52 -6.28 4.41
C ALA A 111 7.54 -6.72 2.94
N GLN A 112 8.47 -6.18 2.15
CA GLN A 112 8.68 -6.58 0.76
C GLN A 112 9.32 -7.97 0.64
N ALA A 113 10.28 -8.31 1.52
CA ALA A 113 10.84 -9.65 1.59
C ALA A 113 9.77 -10.69 1.99
N ALA A 114 8.88 -10.36 2.94
CA ALA A 114 7.76 -11.22 3.32
C ALA A 114 6.75 -11.42 2.17
N SER A 115 6.35 -10.35 1.48
CA SER A 115 5.49 -10.40 0.29
C SER A 115 6.12 -11.25 -0.82
N ASN A 116 7.40 -11.02 -1.12
CA ASN A 116 8.13 -11.76 -2.15
C ASN A 116 8.33 -13.23 -1.76
N HIS A 117 8.50 -13.52 -0.47
CA HIS A 117 8.58 -14.88 0.05
C HIS A 117 7.25 -15.61 -0.08
N GLU A 118 6.12 -14.97 0.25
CA GLU A 118 4.78 -15.56 0.10
C GLU A 118 4.46 -15.86 -1.38
N LEU A 119 4.79 -14.93 -2.29
CA LEU A 119 4.65 -15.12 -3.74
C LEU A 119 5.52 -16.28 -4.25
N ARG A 120 6.76 -16.40 -3.75
CA ARG A 120 7.66 -17.53 -4.07
C ARG A 120 7.13 -18.86 -3.54
N VAL A 121 6.76 -18.93 -2.27
CA VAL A 121 6.23 -20.15 -1.64
C VAL A 121 4.96 -20.60 -2.36
N ARG A 122 4.05 -19.68 -2.69
CA ARG A 122 2.84 -19.99 -3.44
C ARG A 122 3.15 -20.56 -4.84
N ASN A 123 4.14 -20.01 -5.54
CA ASN A 123 4.52 -20.48 -6.86
C ASN A 123 5.26 -21.84 -6.82
N GLU A 124 6.14 -22.03 -5.83
CA GLU A 124 6.84 -23.30 -5.56
C GLU A 124 5.89 -24.40 -5.06
N SER A 125 4.78 -24.04 -4.40
CA SER A 125 3.74 -24.99 -3.94
C SER A 125 2.90 -25.57 -5.09
N PHE A 126 2.85 -24.88 -6.23
CA PHE A 126 2.10 -25.33 -7.41
C PHE A 126 2.92 -26.28 -8.31
N ASP A 127 4.23 -26.36 -8.07
CA ASP A 127 5.21 -27.14 -8.85
C ASP A 127 5.88 -28.23 -7.99
N LEU A 128 5.08 -28.91 -7.17
CA LEU A 128 5.53 -30.11 -6.47
C LEU A 128 5.38 -31.30 -7.42
N PRO A 129 6.46 -31.87 -8.00
CA PRO A 129 6.37 -33.25 -8.44
C PRO A 129 5.97 -34.08 -7.22
N GLU A 130 5.07 -35.05 -7.37
CA GLU A 130 4.72 -36.04 -6.35
C GLU A 130 6.02 -36.62 -5.76
N ARG A 131 6.53 -35.95 -4.72
CA ARG A 131 7.75 -36.37 -4.07
C ARG A 131 7.25 -37.48 -3.18
N GLU A 132 7.36 -38.71 -3.68
CA GLU A 132 7.45 -39.90 -2.84
C GLU A 132 8.59 -39.65 -1.84
N ALA A 133 8.28 -38.94 -0.76
CA ALA A 133 9.16 -38.82 0.38
C ALA A 133 9.15 -40.21 0.99
N LYS A 134 10.02 -41.08 0.47
CA LYS A 134 10.23 -42.43 1.01
C LYS A 134 10.52 -42.24 2.49
N TYR A 135 9.59 -42.71 3.30
CA TYR A 135 9.69 -42.63 4.75
C TYR A 135 10.95 -43.38 5.18
N ASP A 136 11.97 -42.64 5.61
CA ASP A 136 13.20 -43.22 6.15
C ASP A 136 12.95 -43.63 7.60
N GLU A 137 12.53 -44.88 7.73
CA GLU A 137 12.19 -45.52 8.99
C GLU A 137 13.35 -45.49 10.00
N ALA A 138 14.60 -45.56 9.53
CA ALA A 138 15.77 -45.52 10.40
C ALA A 138 15.97 -44.12 10.99
N LYS A 139 15.77 -43.08 10.19
CA LYS A 139 15.82 -41.69 10.65
C LYS A 139 14.68 -41.39 11.61
N ALA A 140 13.46 -41.82 11.29
CA ALA A 140 12.29 -41.63 12.15
C ALA A 140 12.46 -42.33 13.52
N ARG A 141 13.00 -43.55 13.54
CA ARG A 141 13.29 -44.30 14.77
C ARG A 141 14.35 -43.62 15.64
N ARG A 142 15.41 -43.06 15.04
CA ARG A 142 16.44 -42.31 15.77
C ARG A 142 15.86 -41.06 16.42
N THR A 143 15.03 -40.32 15.69
CA THR A 143 14.35 -39.13 16.21
C THR A 143 13.36 -39.51 17.30
N ALA A 144 12.54 -40.54 17.10
CA ALA A 144 11.60 -41.02 18.13
C ALA A 144 12.31 -41.52 19.40
N ALA A 145 13.45 -42.20 19.26
CA ALA A 145 14.27 -42.62 20.39
C ALA A 145 14.88 -41.43 21.15
N ALA A 146 15.35 -40.41 20.43
CA ALA A 146 15.87 -39.18 21.03
C ALA A 146 14.78 -38.37 21.78
N LEU A 147 13.53 -38.47 21.33
CA LEU A 147 12.37 -37.86 21.98
C LEU A 147 11.69 -38.75 23.04
N GLY A 148 12.25 -39.93 23.35
CA GLY A 148 11.71 -40.82 24.38
C GLY A 148 10.36 -41.45 24.03
N LEU A 149 9.94 -41.42 22.76
CA LEU A 149 8.63 -41.89 22.26
C LEU A 149 8.59 -43.40 21.97
N MET A 150 9.38 -44.19 22.70
CA MET A 150 9.57 -45.63 22.45
C MET A 150 8.34 -46.43 22.92
N GLY A 151 7.25 -46.39 22.16
CA GLY A 151 6.02 -47.13 22.51
C GLY A 151 4.82 -46.94 21.58
N GLN A 152 4.84 -46.02 20.61
CA GLN A 152 3.83 -45.96 19.56
C GLN A 152 4.45 -46.41 18.24
N GLU A 153 4.16 -47.64 17.83
CA GLU A 153 4.40 -48.02 16.45
C GLU A 153 3.61 -47.09 15.53
N PRO A 154 4.26 -46.43 14.55
CA PRO A 154 3.55 -45.67 13.55
C PRO A 154 2.73 -46.67 12.74
N THR A 155 1.43 -46.76 12.99
CA THR A 155 0.56 -47.62 12.19
C THR A 155 0.65 -47.15 10.74
N PRO A 156 1.05 -48.01 9.79
CA PRO A 156 1.15 -47.62 8.41
C PRO A 156 -0.23 -47.19 7.91
N ASN A 157 -0.26 -46.08 7.17
CA ASN A 157 -1.47 -45.58 6.54
C ASN A 157 -2.04 -46.69 5.64
N LYS A 158 -3.21 -47.22 5.99
CA LYS A 158 -3.82 -48.39 5.34
C LYS A 158 -4.06 -48.17 3.84
N SER A 159 -4.07 -46.92 3.37
CA SER A 159 -4.19 -46.58 1.95
C SER A 159 -3.00 -46.99 1.07
N ILE A 160 -1.82 -47.23 1.66
CA ILE A 160 -0.61 -47.62 0.91
C ILE A 160 -0.55 -49.14 0.68
N LEU A 161 -1.15 -49.94 1.58
CA LEU A 161 -1.10 -51.40 1.48
C LEU A 161 -2.07 -51.99 0.43
N GLU A 162 -3.20 -51.33 0.16
CA GLU A 162 -4.17 -51.83 -0.84
C GLU A 162 -3.71 -51.61 -2.29
N ARG A 163 -2.79 -50.67 -2.54
CA ARG A 163 -2.31 -50.38 -3.90
C ARG A 163 -1.24 -51.35 -4.41
N GLN A 164 -0.63 -52.14 -3.54
CA GLN A 164 0.41 -53.12 -3.92
C GLN A 164 -0.12 -54.54 -4.17
N LYS A 165 -1.43 -54.79 -4.05
CA LYS A 165 -2.03 -56.12 -4.33
C LYS A 165 -2.66 -56.28 -5.72
N VAL A 166 -2.48 -55.29 -6.62
CA VAL A 166 -3.09 -55.29 -7.96
C VAL A 166 -2.04 -55.24 -9.09
N LEU A 167 -0.82 -55.74 -8.82
CA LEU A 167 0.16 -56.10 -9.85
C LEU A 167 0.63 -57.52 -9.58
#